data_AF-A0A178ZEJ0-F1
#
_entry.id   AF-A0A178ZEJ0-F1
#
_cell.length_a   1.000
_cell.length_b   1.000
_cell.length_c   1.000
_cell.angle_alpha   90.00
_cell.angle_beta   90.00
_cell.angle_gamma   90.00
#
_symmetry.space_group_name_H-M   'P 1'
#
loop_
_entity.id
_entity.type
_entity.pdbx_description
1 polymer ?
#
loop_
_entity_poly.entity_id
_entity_poly.type
_entity_poly.pdbx_seq_one_letter_code
_entity_poly.pdbx_strand_id
1 'polypeptide(L)'
;MASIKSVAFVVSLASTVQASLYGESNLNHTCILEPAILSCSPKATLGQVDSCCTETFGGLLLSTQFWNTYTGLEAQGQKLPPNAFTLHGLWPDECNSSYTQYCDLTRQFDPAPSPNTTNGLPDGTVIPAYTGPNIGTFLEPFGRYDLLAWMNKFWINQGGPNYDFWGHEFSKHATCYSTFDVPCYGPEYVEHEEVLDFFQTAIKYYMRLPTWEWLNEAKILPSNSTTYSLSDIQGQLAKKHGAIPYVGCTGPKYNTTAKGMAANSTDSGGTVLSEVWYYMHVVGRPQDGNSVPVNASSPNTSCAKAKGAIHYYEPTPGSVQGS
;
A
#
# COMPACT_ATOMS: atom_id res chain seq x y z
N MET A 1 58.28 -36.33 -11.20
CA MET A 1 57.68 -35.74 -9.98
C MET A 1 57.35 -34.28 -10.28
N ALA A 2 56.11 -33.99 -10.68
CA ALA A 2 55.65 -32.62 -10.91
C ALA A 2 54.98 -32.11 -9.64
N SER A 3 55.50 -31.02 -9.09
CA SER A 3 55.01 -30.39 -7.87
C SER A 3 53.73 -29.61 -8.17
N ILE A 4 52.60 -30.08 -7.64
CA ILE A 4 51.33 -29.37 -7.68
C ILE A 4 51.37 -28.30 -6.58
N LYS A 5 51.46 -27.04 -6.97
CA LYS A 5 51.30 -25.90 -6.07
C LYS A 5 49.79 -25.68 -5.86
N SER A 6 49.29 -26.01 -4.67
CA SER A 6 47.94 -25.65 -4.25
C SER A 6 47.86 -24.13 -4.06
N VAL A 7 47.08 -23.46 -4.90
CA VAL A 7 46.71 -22.06 -4.71
C VAL A 7 45.54 -22.05 -3.73
N ALA A 8 45.77 -21.53 -2.52
CA ALA A 8 44.70 -21.27 -1.57
C ALA A 8 43.90 -20.05 -2.05
N PHE A 9 42.64 -20.28 -2.44
CA PHE A 9 41.68 -19.20 -2.63
C PHE A 9 41.30 -18.63 -1.26
N VAL A 10 41.78 -17.43 -0.97
CA VAL A 10 41.28 -16.64 0.16
C VAL A 10 39.94 -16.07 -0.30
N VAL A 11 38.83 -16.67 0.13
CA VAL A 11 37.50 -16.06 0.00
C VAL A 11 37.46 -14.93 1.02
N SER A 12 37.64 -13.69 0.55
CA SER A 12 37.34 -12.51 1.34
C SER A 12 35.82 -12.43 1.51
N LEU A 13 35.32 -12.87 2.67
CA LEU A 13 33.97 -12.54 3.13
C LEU A 13 33.94 -11.02 3.35
N ALA A 14 33.58 -10.27 2.31
CA ALA A 14 33.15 -8.90 2.47
C ALA A 14 31.81 -8.96 3.21
N SER A 15 31.82 -8.77 4.53
CA SER A 15 30.60 -8.45 5.25
C SER A 15 30.12 -7.11 4.71
N THR A 16 29.15 -7.16 3.81
CA THR A 16 28.35 -5.98 3.49
C THR A 16 27.68 -5.57 4.79
N VAL A 17 28.15 -4.48 5.39
CA VAL A 17 27.41 -3.85 6.48
C VAL A 17 26.12 -3.34 5.85
N GLN A 18 25.03 -4.11 5.97
CA GLN A 18 23.71 -3.62 5.63
C GLN A 18 23.41 -2.45 6.57
N ALA A 19 23.21 -1.27 5.99
CA ALA A 19 22.81 -0.10 6.75
C ALA A 19 21.44 -0.41 7.35
N SER A 20 21.32 -0.22 8.67
CA SER A 20 20.04 -0.30 9.36
C SER A 20 19.42 1.09 9.39
N LEU A 21 18.12 1.15 9.11
CA LEU A 21 17.37 2.39 9.09
C LEU A 21 17.07 2.89 10.51
N TYR A 22 16.83 1.99 11.47
CA TYR A 22 16.38 2.35 12.82
C TYR A 22 17.17 1.69 13.98
N GLY A 23 18.32 1.09 13.70
CA GLY A 23 19.17 0.41 14.68
C GLY A 23 18.90 -1.09 14.84
N GLU A 24 18.17 -1.71 13.90
CA GLU A 24 18.04 -3.15 13.74
C GLU A 24 19.40 -3.87 13.74
N SER A 25 19.43 -5.05 14.35
CA SER A 25 20.57 -5.96 14.21
C SER A 25 20.44 -6.79 12.94
N ASN A 26 21.56 -7.24 12.37
CA ASN A 26 21.56 -8.21 11.28
C ASN A 26 21.58 -9.67 11.78
N LEU A 27 21.11 -9.93 13.00
CA LEU A 27 21.01 -11.26 13.58
C LEU A 27 19.69 -11.92 13.19
N ASN A 28 19.54 -13.21 13.46
CA ASN A 28 18.25 -13.87 13.28
C ASN A 28 17.26 -13.43 14.37
N HIS A 29 16.09 -12.97 13.93
CA HIS A 29 15.01 -12.50 14.81
C HIS A 29 13.89 -13.55 14.90
N THR A 30 13.72 -14.17 16.07
CA THR A 30 12.67 -15.19 16.28
C THR A 30 11.43 -14.55 16.93
N CYS A 31 10.65 -13.81 16.13
CA CYS A 31 9.59 -12.94 16.65
C CYS A 31 8.45 -13.64 17.41
N ILE A 32 8.30 -14.96 17.27
CA ILE A 32 7.34 -15.74 18.08
C ILE A 32 7.75 -15.85 19.56
N LEU A 33 9.02 -15.58 19.88
CA LEU A 33 9.55 -15.53 21.24
C LEU A 33 9.45 -14.12 21.85
N GLU A 34 9.22 -13.11 21.02
CA GLU A 34 9.10 -11.72 21.46
C GLU A 34 7.65 -11.42 21.92
N PRO A 35 7.47 -10.45 22.84
CA PRO A 35 6.13 -10.01 23.22
C PRO A 35 5.35 -9.47 22.01
N ALA A 36 4.11 -9.92 21.85
CA ALA A 36 3.19 -9.38 20.87
C ALA A 36 2.75 -7.96 21.31
N ILE A 37 3.39 -6.93 20.74
CA ILE A 37 3.18 -5.52 21.11
C ILE A 37 2.30 -4.84 20.07
N LEU A 38 1.26 -4.15 20.53
CA LEU A 38 0.42 -3.31 19.68
C LEU A 38 1.20 -2.05 19.25
N SER A 39 1.29 -1.80 17.96
CA SER A 39 1.84 -0.58 17.39
C SER A 39 1.08 0.65 17.89
N CYS A 40 1.74 1.80 17.95
CA CYS A 40 1.19 3.04 18.53
C CYS A 40 0.76 2.95 20.01
N SER A 41 1.11 1.87 20.70
CA SER A 41 1.02 1.80 22.16
C SER A 41 2.30 2.34 22.81
N PRO A 42 2.26 2.74 24.11
CA PRO A 42 3.47 3.14 24.83
C PRO A 42 4.58 2.08 24.89
N LYS A 43 4.25 0.82 24.63
CA LYS A 43 5.22 -0.29 24.59
C LYS A 43 5.93 -0.41 23.24
N ALA A 44 5.34 0.10 22.15
CA ALA A 44 5.96 0.10 20.82
C ALA A 44 6.92 1.29 20.68
N THR A 45 7.93 1.37 21.56
CA THR A 45 8.89 2.46 21.61
C THR A 45 10.23 2.01 21.05
N LEU A 46 10.80 2.80 20.14
CA LEU A 46 12.12 2.54 19.56
C LEU A 46 13.18 2.34 20.66
N GLY A 47 14.02 1.32 20.48
CA GLY A 47 15.08 0.95 21.43
C GLY A 47 14.60 0.26 22.71
N GLN A 48 13.28 0.09 22.90
CA GLN A 48 12.70 -0.71 23.98
C GLN A 48 12.16 -2.05 23.49
N VAL A 49 12.01 -2.21 22.19
CA VAL A 49 11.54 -3.42 21.52
C VAL A 49 12.48 -3.76 20.37
N ASP A 50 12.41 -5.02 19.95
CA ASP A 50 12.98 -5.43 18.68
C ASP A 50 12.11 -4.91 17.54
N SER A 51 12.60 -3.90 16.80
CA SER A 51 11.88 -3.25 15.68
C SER A 51 11.71 -4.17 14.47
N CYS A 52 12.44 -5.28 14.41
CA CYS A 52 12.19 -6.35 13.45
C CYS A 52 10.96 -7.19 13.82
N CYS A 53 10.57 -7.22 15.10
CA CYS A 53 9.45 -8.00 15.62
C CYS A 53 8.23 -7.17 16.04
N THR A 54 8.38 -5.85 16.12
CA THR A 54 7.31 -4.90 16.44
C THR A 54 7.43 -3.69 15.53
N GLU A 55 6.38 -3.33 14.81
CA GLU A 55 6.38 -2.08 14.03
C GLU A 55 6.34 -0.87 14.96
N THR A 56 7.38 -0.04 14.91
CA THR A 56 7.57 1.11 15.81
C THR A 56 7.46 2.48 15.14
N PHE A 57 7.54 2.56 13.81
CA PHE A 57 7.49 3.84 13.08
C PHE A 57 6.13 4.00 12.40
N GLY A 58 5.85 3.08 11.49
CA GLY A 58 4.64 3.00 10.68
C GLY A 58 3.45 2.41 11.39
N GLY A 59 3.27 2.68 12.68
CA GLY A 59 2.36 1.92 13.54
C GLY A 59 0.86 2.10 13.22
N LEU A 60 0.50 3.07 12.37
CA LEU A 60 -0.84 3.23 11.84
C LEU A 60 -0.86 2.74 10.39
N LEU A 61 -1.26 1.50 10.17
CA LEU A 61 -1.30 0.91 8.84
C LEU A 61 -2.57 1.30 8.09
N LEU A 62 -2.41 1.63 6.82
CA LEU A 62 -3.51 1.88 5.89
C LEU A 62 -3.47 0.83 4.78
N SER A 63 -4.50 -0.01 4.66
CA SER A 63 -4.73 -0.79 3.45
C SER A 63 -5.62 0.01 2.52
N THR A 64 -5.08 0.41 1.37
CA THR A 64 -5.72 1.36 0.45
C THR A 64 -6.19 0.66 -0.82
N GLN A 65 -7.33 1.10 -1.36
CA GLN A 65 -7.96 0.49 -2.52
C GLN A 65 -8.49 1.53 -3.49
N PHE A 66 -8.43 1.22 -4.78
CA PHE A 66 -9.00 2.01 -5.86
C PHE A 66 -10.31 1.43 -6.39
N TRP A 67 -11.24 2.31 -6.74
CA TRP A 67 -12.25 2.05 -7.74
C TRP A 67 -11.93 2.83 -9.01
N ASN A 68 -11.38 2.11 -9.99
CA ASN A 68 -11.14 2.63 -11.33
C ASN A 68 -12.23 2.12 -12.27
N THR A 69 -12.61 2.92 -13.26
CA THR A 69 -13.54 2.49 -14.32
C THR A 69 -12.81 2.06 -15.59
N TYR A 70 -11.53 2.38 -15.72
CA TYR A 70 -10.66 1.99 -16.84
C TYR A 70 -9.19 1.94 -16.35
N THR A 71 -8.33 1.27 -17.11
CA THR A 71 -6.89 1.15 -16.88
C THR A 71 -6.09 2.10 -17.76
N GLY A 72 -6.58 2.45 -18.96
CA GLY A 72 -5.82 3.23 -19.95
C GLY A 72 -4.78 2.41 -20.72
N LEU A 73 -4.67 1.11 -20.42
CA LEU A 73 -3.85 0.13 -21.11
C LEU A 73 -4.66 -1.09 -21.57
N GLU A 74 -5.95 -0.91 -21.84
CA GLU A 74 -6.83 -1.97 -22.30
C GLU A 74 -6.31 -2.59 -23.61
N ALA A 75 -5.72 -1.77 -24.49
CA ALA A 75 -5.12 -2.21 -25.75
C ALA A 75 -3.91 -3.14 -25.55
N GLN A 76 -3.23 -3.04 -24.41
CA GLN A 76 -2.12 -3.89 -23.99
C GLN A 76 -2.60 -5.09 -23.14
N GLY A 77 -3.92 -5.25 -22.96
CA GLY A 77 -4.52 -6.34 -22.21
C GLY A 77 -4.61 -6.11 -20.70
N GLN A 78 -4.15 -4.96 -20.19
CA GLN A 78 -4.33 -4.60 -18.78
C GLN A 78 -5.79 -4.24 -18.54
N LYS A 79 -6.51 -5.09 -17.79
CA LYS A 79 -7.94 -4.94 -17.52
C LYS A 79 -8.24 -5.06 -16.03
N LEU A 80 -9.29 -4.40 -15.59
CA LEU A 80 -9.78 -4.43 -14.22
C LEU A 80 -10.40 -5.78 -13.86
N PRO A 81 -10.26 -6.25 -12.61
CA PRO A 81 -10.99 -7.42 -12.14
C PRO A 81 -12.50 -7.12 -12.07
N PRO A 82 -13.37 -8.08 -12.40
CA PRO A 82 -14.81 -7.90 -12.24
C PRO A 82 -15.18 -7.83 -10.75
N ASN A 83 -16.14 -6.97 -10.41
CA ASN A 83 -16.78 -6.92 -9.09
C ASN A 83 -15.78 -6.78 -7.92
N ALA A 84 -14.71 -6.02 -8.11
CA ALA A 84 -13.70 -5.80 -7.09
C ALA A 84 -13.12 -4.38 -7.19
N PHE A 85 -12.77 -3.82 -6.03
CA PHE A 85 -11.80 -2.74 -5.97
C PHE A 85 -10.40 -3.32 -6.24
N THR A 86 -9.46 -2.51 -6.71
CA THR A 86 -8.06 -2.94 -6.87
C THR A 86 -7.21 -2.47 -5.69
N LEU A 87 -6.15 -3.20 -5.37
CA LEU A 87 -5.17 -2.78 -4.39
C LEU A 87 -4.48 -1.50 -4.86
N HIS A 88 -4.42 -0.50 -3.98
CA HIS A 88 -3.57 0.68 -4.12
C HIS A 88 -2.24 0.41 -3.40
N GLY A 89 -2.28 0.18 -2.09
CA GLY A 89 -1.07 -0.12 -1.32
C GLY A 89 -1.32 -0.50 0.14
N LEU A 90 -0.21 -0.59 0.88
CA LEU A 90 -0.17 -0.80 2.33
C LEU A 90 0.79 0.21 2.96
N TRP A 91 0.25 1.26 3.58
CA TRP A 91 1.06 2.43 3.97
C TRP A 91 1.31 2.49 5.48
N PRO A 92 2.56 2.78 5.89
CA PRO A 92 2.92 3.04 7.28
C PRO A 92 2.75 4.53 7.61
N ASP A 93 1.61 4.92 8.17
CA ASP A 93 1.49 6.24 8.79
C ASP A 93 2.09 6.20 10.21
N GLU A 94 2.60 7.34 10.65
CA GLU A 94 2.95 7.53 12.05
C GLU A 94 1.71 7.57 12.94
N CYS A 95 1.90 7.32 14.23
CA CYS A 95 0.81 7.27 15.22
C CYS A 95 0.10 8.62 15.42
N ASN A 96 0.71 9.73 14.98
CA ASN A 96 0.12 11.07 14.96
C ASN A 96 -0.62 11.39 13.64
N SER A 97 -0.75 10.40 12.74
CA SER A 97 -1.34 10.51 11.38
C SER A 97 -0.58 11.39 10.38
N SER A 98 0.64 11.79 10.70
CA SER A 98 1.62 12.17 9.66
C SER A 98 2.19 10.92 9.02
N TYR A 99 2.96 11.07 7.96
CA TYR A 99 3.59 9.96 7.28
C TYR A 99 4.99 10.35 6.83
N THR A 100 5.86 9.35 6.77
CA THR A 100 7.16 9.43 6.12
C THR A 100 7.07 8.79 4.74
N GLN A 101 8.05 9.06 3.89
CA GLN A 101 8.08 8.50 2.54
C GLN A 101 9.51 8.37 2.04
N TYR A 102 9.75 7.33 1.22
CA TYR A 102 11.07 7.06 0.64
C TYR A 102 12.18 7.02 1.70
N CYS A 103 11.95 6.26 2.77
CA CYS A 103 12.80 6.26 3.96
C CYS A 103 14.16 5.59 3.75
N ASP A 104 14.30 4.75 2.72
CA ASP A 104 15.57 4.14 2.32
C ASP A 104 15.76 4.23 0.81
N LEU A 105 16.65 5.14 0.38
CA LEU A 105 16.96 5.34 -1.03
C LEU A 105 17.86 4.26 -1.63
N THR A 106 18.47 3.39 -0.81
CA THR A 106 19.28 2.26 -1.30
C THR A 106 18.41 1.12 -1.82
N ARG A 107 17.12 1.09 -1.42
CA ARG A 107 16.09 0.13 -1.85
C ARG A 107 14.95 0.82 -2.59
N GLN A 108 15.28 1.88 -3.33
CA GLN A 108 14.35 2.63 -4.17
C GLN A 108 14.32 2.00 -5.57
N PHE A 109 13.11 1.68 -6.03
CA PHE A 109 12.78 1.02 -7.29
C PHE A 109 11.71 1.77 -8.11
N ASP A 110 11.38 3.01 -7.74
CA ASP A 110 10.35 3.82 -8.39
C ASP A 110 10.93 4.60 -9.58
N PRO A 111 10.50 4.31 -10.82
CA PRO A 111 11.02 4.95 -12.02
C PRO A 111 10.48 6.38 -12.22
N ALA A 112 9.42 6.77 -11.53
CA ALA A 112 8.80 8.10 -11.64
C ALA A 112 8.38 8.65 -10.26
N PRO A 113 9.34 8.98 -9.37
CA PRO A 113 9.05 9.43 -8.00
C PRO A 113 8.07 10.59 -7.93
N SER A 114 7.00 10.42 -7.15
CA SER A 114 5.95 11.42 -6.95
C SER A 114 5.41 11.43 -5.50
N PRO A 115 5.70 12.47 -4.71
CA PRO A 115 6.52 13.62 -5.05
C PRO A 115 8.02 13.23 -5.18
N ASN A 116 8.83 14.08 -5.81
CA ASN A 116 10.23 13.78 -6.15
C ASN A 116 11.24 14.09 -5.04
N THR A 117 10.78 14.35 -3.81
CA THR A 117 11.61 14.53 -2.62
C THR A 117 11.09 13.73 -1.43
N THR A 118 11.96 13.39 -0.48
CA THR A 118 11.64 12.54 0.69
C THR A 118 10.64 13.15 1.69
N ASN A 119 10.36 14.45 1.60
CA ASN A 119 9.35 15.13 2.43
C ASN A 119 8.26 15.81 1.60
N GLY A 120 8.28 15.65 0.26
CA GLY A 120 7.35 16.31 -0.66
C GLY A 120 7.51 17.84 -0.77
N LEU A 121 8.54 18.42 -0.15
CA LEU A 121 8.84 19.84 -0.18
C LEU A 121 10.11 20.12 -1.01
N PRO A 122 10.30 21.36 -1.49
CA PRO A 122 11.49 21.74 -2.27
C PRO A 122 12.82 21.59 -1.52
N ASP A 123 12.80 21.50 -0.19
CA ASP A 123 13.98 21.35 0.67
C ASP A 123 14.30 19.88 1.02
N GLY A 124 13.46 18.94 0.61
CA GLY A 124 13.67 17.51 0.83
C GLY A 124 14.81 16.93 -0.01
N THR A 125 15.29 15.77 0.41
CA THR A 125 16.27 15.01 -0.37
C THR A 125 15.65 14.55 -1.69
N VAL A 126 16.30 14.84 -2.81
CA VAL A 126 15.83 14.43 -4.14
C VAL A 126 15.85 12.91 -4.26
N ILE A 127 14.76 12.35 -4.77
CA ILE A 127 14.63 10.92 -5.02
C ILE A 127 15.05 10.66 -6.47
N PRO A 128 16.15 9.92 -6.71
CA PRO A 128 16.55 9.59 -8.06
C PRO A 128 15.52 8.65 -8.70
N ALA A 129 15.26 8.85 -10.00
CA ALA A 129 14.44 7.92 -10.77
C ALA A 129 15.18 6.60 -10.95
N TYR A 130 14.50 5.49 -10.67
CA TYR A 130 15.05 4.16 -10.86
C TYR A 130 15.17 3.80 -12.34
N THR A 131 16.32 3.26 -12.74
CA THR A 131 16.59 2.84 -14.13
C THR A 131 16.96 1.36 -14.26
N GLY A 132 16.75 0.57 -13.20
CA GLY A 132 17.07 -0.85 -13.17
C GLY A 132 15.96 -1.75 -13.75
N PRO A 133 16.05 -3.07 -13.55
CA PRO A 133 15.03 -4.02 -14.00
C PRO A 133 13.67 -3.77 -13.34
N ASN A 134 12.58 -4.21 -13.97
CA ASN A 134 11.26 -4.05 -13.38
C ASN A 134 11.17 -4.79 -12.02
N ILE A 135 10.50 -4.20 -11.02
CA ILE A 135 10.40 -4.79 -9.67
C ILE A 135 9.68 -6.16 -9.67
N GLY A 136 8.85 -6.44 -10.68
CA GLY A 136 8.20 -7.74 -10.84
C GLY A 136 9.19 -8.89 -11.09
N THR A 137 10.32 -8.60 -11.74
CA THR A 137 11.37 -9.61 -12.03
C THR A 137 12.07 -10.09 -10.76
N PHE A 138 12.02 -9.32 -9.67
CA PHE A 138 12.60 -9.72 -8.38
C PHE A 138 11.91 -10.93 -7.77
N LEU A 139 10.68 -11.24 -8.20
CA LEU A 139 9.92 -12.39 -7.73
C LEU A 139 10.27 -13.70 -8.46
N GLU A 140 10.95 -13.61 -9.61
CA GLU A 140 11.27 -14.76 -10.46
C GLU A 140 12.28 -15.73 -9.81
N PRO A 141 13.38 -15.27 -9.17
CA PRO A 141 14.30 -16.16 -8.46
C PRO A 141 13.63 -16.97 -7.34
N PHE A 142 12.57 -16.43 -6.73
CA PHE A 142 11.76 -17.10 -5.72
C PHE A 142 10.68 -18.03 -6.30
N GLY A 143 10.54 -18.08 -7.63
CA GLY A 143 9.53 -18.88 -8.32
C GLY A 143 8.08 -18.41 -8.11
N ARG A 144 7.87 -17.15 -7.69
CA ARG A 144 6.56 -16.61 -7.27
C ARG A 144 5.75 -16.05 -8.45
N TYR A 145 5.59 -16.86 -9.49
CA TYR A 145 4.84 -16.49 -10.69
C TYR A 145 3.33 -16.37 -10.45
N ASP A 146 2.80 -17.13 -9.49
CA ASP A 146 1.40 -17.05 -9.05
C ASP A 146 1.09 -15.69 -8.39
N LEU A 147 2.01 -15.21 -7.54
CA LEU A 147 1.96 -13.88 -6.94
C LEU A 147 1.99 -12.79 -8.02
N LEU A 148 2.92 -12.88 -8.98
CA LEU A 148 3.01 -11.93 -10.09
C LEU A 148 1.72 -11.90 -10.93
N ALA A 149 1.12 -13.07 -11.21
CA ALA A 149 -0.15 -13.16 -11.91
C ALA A 149 -1.30 -12.53 -11.11
N TRP A 150 -1.32 -12.71 -9.79
CA TRP A 150 -2.29 -12.07 -8.91
C TRP A 150 -2.13 -10.56 -8.91
N MET A 151 -0.91 -10.04 -8.79
CA MET A 151 -0.63 -8.59 -8.78
C MET A 151 -1.05 -7.96 -10.10
N ASN A 152 -0.74 -8.58 -11.24
CA ASN A 152 -1.20 -8.10 -12.55
C ASN A 152 -2.73 -8.09 -12.70
N LYS A 153 -3.45 -8.87 -11.89
CA LYS A 153 -4.91 -8.96 -11.92
C LYS A 153 -5.58 -7.94 -11.00
N PHE A 154 -4.99 -7.65 -9.85
CA PHE A 154 -5.66 -6.91 -8.76
C PHE A 154 -4.90 -5.66 -8.28
N TRP A 155 -3.65 -5.44 -8.67
CA TRP A 155 -2.84 -4.28 -8.27
C TRP A 155 -2.49 -3.46 -9.52
N ILE A 156 -3.50 -2.74 -10.02
CA ILE A 156 -3.50 -2.14 -11.35
C ILE A 156 -3.03 -0.68 -11.32
N ASN A 157 -2.07 -0.34 -12.18
CA ASN A 157 -1.64 1.04 -12.41
C ASN A 157 -2.52 1.70 -13.49
N GLN A 158 -3.24 2.76 -13.15
CA GLN A 158 -4.01 3.49 -14.16
C GLN A 158 -3.09 4.38 -15.01
N GLY A 159 -3.09 4.17 -16.32
CA GLY A 159 -2.35 4.96 -17.29
C GLY A 159 -0.87 4.59 -17.43
N GLY A 160 -0.37 3.60 -16.67
CA GLY A 160 0.99 3.07 -16.78
C GLY A 160 1.09 1.57 -16.55
N PRO A 161 2.26 0.96 -16.81
CA PRO A 161 2.54 -0.43 -16.48
C PRO A 161 2.41 -0.70 -14.98
N ASN A 162 1.85 -1.84 -14.60
CA ASN A 162 1.66 -2.20 -13.18
C ASN A 162 2.99 -2.21 -12.39
N TYR A 163 4.09 -2.67 -12.99
CA TYR A 163 5.37 -2.78 -12.30
C TYR A 163 5.98 -1.44 -11.90
N ASP A 164 5.69 -0.34 -12.63
CA ASP A 164 6.14 1.00 -12.24
C ASP A 164 5.45 1.42 -10.94
N PHE A 165 4.16 1.11 -10.82
CA PHE A 165 3.37 1.40 -9.63
C PHE A 165 3.74 0.52 -8.45
N TRP A 166 4.04 -0.76 -8.64
CA TRP A 166 4.55 -1.59 -7.55
C TRP A 166 5.92 -1.08 -7.06
N GLY A 167 6.75 -0.57 -7.98
CA GLY A 167 8.00 0.10 -7.66
C GLY A 167 7.77 1.34 -6.79
N HIS A 168 6.78 2.17 -7.16
CA HIS A 168 6.31 3.29 -6.35
C HIS A 168 5.88 2.87 -4.94
N GLU A 169 4.95 1.92 -4.84
CA GLU A 169 4.39 1.48 -3.56
C GLU A 169 5.45 0.91 -2.63
N PHE A 170 6.37 0.09 -3.15
CA PHE A 170 7.48 -0.40 -2.35
C PHE A 170 8.42 0.74 -1.91
N SER A 171 8.90 1.52 -2.87
CA SER A 171 9.92 2.55 -2.62
C SER A 171 9.45 3.63 -1.67
N LYS A 172 8.21 4.09 -1.83
CA LYS A 172 7.65 5.19 -1.08
C LYS A 172 7.16 4.75 0.29
N HIS A 173 6.57 3.56 0.39
CA HIS A 173 5.87 3.12 1.59
C HIS A 173 6.56 1.94 2.28
N ALA A 174 6.90 0.87 1.56
CA ALA A 174 7.50 -0.32 2.18
C ALA A 174 8.83 -0.02 2.87
N THR A 175 9.64 0.88 2.30
CA THR A 175 10.94 1.29 2.87
C THR A 175 10.83 2.00 4.22
N CYS A 176 9.62 2.43 4.61
CA CYS A 176 9.36 3.16 5.86
C CYS A 176 8.83 2.28 7.01
N TYR A 177 8.67 0.97 6.79
CA TYR A 177 8.45 0.03 7.88
C TYR A 177 9.78 -0.41 8.48
N SER A 178 9.82 -0.59 9.80
CA SER A 178 11.00 -1.20 10.43
C SER A 178 11.10 -2.68 10.11
N THR A 179 9.96 -3.38 10.05
CA THR A 179 9.96 -4.85 9.94
C THR A 179 10.33 -5.37 8.54
N PHE A 180 10.37 -4.50 7.52
CA PHE A 180 10.84 -4.83 6.16
C PHE A 180 12.26 -4.30 5.89
N ASP A 181 12.97 -3.80 6.90
CA ASP A 181 14.36 -3.44 6.74
C ASP A 181 15.24 -4.70 6.55
N VAL A 182 16.27 -4.60 5.71
CA VAL A 182 17.09 -5.75 5.31
C VAL A 182 17.77 -6.45 6.49
N PRO A 183 18.30 -5.74 7.52
CA PRO A 183 18.88 -6.40 8.69
C PRO A 183 17.92 -7.37 9.39
N CYS A 184 16.60 -7.15 9.32
CA CYS A 184 15.61 -8.02 9.96
C CYS A 184 15.52 -9.43 9.38
N TYR A 185 16.07 -9.64 8.18
CA TYR A 185 16.16 -10.95 7.53
C TYR A 185 17.42 -11.72 7.92
N GLY A 186 18.32 -11.10 8.69
CA GLY A 186 19.47 -11.77 9.26
C GLY A 186 20.61 -12.06 8.27
N PRO A 187 21.58 -12.90 8.66
CA PRO A 187 22.79 -13.14 7.88
C PRO A 187 22.57 -14.03 6.64
N GLU A 188 21.40 -14.67 6.52
CA GLU A 188 21.04 -15.52 5.37
C GLU A 188 20.17 -14.78 4.34
N TYR A 189 20.15 -13.44 4.41
CA TYR A 189 19.34 -12.61 3.53
C TYR A 189 19.51 -12.96 2.05
N VAL A 190 18.38 -13.12 1.36
CA VAL A 190 18.34 -13.28 -0.10
C VAL A 190 17.89 -11.98 -0.73
N GLU A 191 18.65 -11.48 -1.70
CA GLU A 191 18.36 -10.22 -2.39
C GLU A 191 16.90 -10.15 -2.86
N HIS A 192 16.21 -9.08 -2.43
CA HIS A 192 14.79 -8.78 -2.65
C HIS A 192 13.76 -9.65 -1.92
N GLU A 193 14.13 -10.46 -0.94
CA GLU A 193 13.12 -11.21 -0.17
C GLU A 193 12.18 -10.28 0.62
N GLU A 194 12.63 -9.08 0.99
CA GLU A 194 11.82 -8.05 1.63
C GLU A 194 10.78 -7.43 0.70
N VAL A 195 11.09 -7.36 -0.60
CA VAL A 195 10.14 -6.96 -1.65
C VAL A 195 9.04 -8.01 -1.77
N LEU A 196 9.43 -9.29 -1.80
CA LEU A 196 8.51 -10.41 -1.85
C LEU A 196 7.59 -10.44 -0.62
N ASP A 197 8.13 -10.24 0.58
CA ASP A 197 7.36 -10.25 1.82
C ASP A 197 6.44 -9.03 1.95
N PHE A 198 6.86 -7.85 1.48
CA PHE A 198 5.98 -6.68 1.41
C PHE A 198 4.77 -6.93 0.52
N PHE A 199 4.98 -7.44 -0.72
CA PHE A 199 3.86 -7.69 -1.63
C PHE A 199 2.88 -8.73 -1.06
N GLN A 200 3.38 -9.82 -0.49
CA GLN A 200 2.52 -10.80 0.17
C GLN A 200 1.74 -10.20 1.34
N THR A 201 2.37 -9.31 2.10
CA THR A 201 1.74 -8.65 3.24
C THR A 201 0.66 -7.69 2.78
N ALA A 202 0.93 -6.81 1.81
CA ALA A 202 -0.07 -5.91 1.23
C ALA A 202 -1.32 -6.68 0.72
N ILE A 203 -1.10 -7.80 0.03
CA ILE A 203 -2.16 -8.67 -0.46
C ILE A 203 -2.94 -9.31 0.69
N LYS A 204 -2.25 -9.79 1.74
CA LYS A 204 -2.88 -10.38 2.93
C LYS A 204 -3.87 -9.41 3.59
N TYR A 205 -3.53 -8.13 3.69
CA TYR A 205 -4.44 -7.10 4.21
C TYR A 205 -5.58 -6.82 3.25
N TYR A 206 -5.29 -6.63 1.96
CA TYR A 206 -6.30 -6.40 0.92
C TYR A 206 -7.38 -7.50 0.88
N MET A 207 -6.99 -8.77 0.92
CA MET A 207 -7.92 -9.91 0.80
C MET A 207 -8.95 -9.99 1.92
N ARG A 208 -8.72 -9.32 3.06
CA ARG A 208 -9.66 -9.28 4.20
C ARG A 208 -10.71 -8.18 4.07
N LEU A 209 -10.56 -7.32 3.06
CA LEU A 209 -11.31 -6.09 2.89
C LEU A 209 -12.05 -6.07 1.54
N PRO A 210 -13.02 -6.98 1.29
CA PRO A 210 -13.72 -7.08 0.02
C PRO A 210 -14.77 -5.94 -0.14
N THR A 211 -14.28 -4.72 -0.37
CA THR A 211 -15.09 -3.48 -0.40
C THR A 211 -16.30 -3.58 -1.33
N TRP A 212 -16.13 -4.13 -2.54
CA TRP A 212 -17.24 -4.29 -3.49
C TRP A 212 -18.34 -5.20 -2.91
N GLU A 213 -17.97 -6.33 -2.30
CA GLU A 213 -18.94 -7.28 -1.72
C GLU A 213 -19.71 -6.62 -0.57
N TRP A 214 -18.99 -5.91 0.30
CA TRP A 214 -19.60 -5.19 1.42
C TRP A 214 -20.58 -4.11 0.96
N LEU A 215 -20.26 -3.35 -0.09
CA LEU A 215 -21.18 -2.36 -0.65
C LEU A 215 -22.38 -3.02 -1.34
N ASN A 216 -22.16 -4.11 -2.10
CA ASN A 216 -23.22 -4.86 -2.76
C ASN A 216 -24.24 -5.45 -1.75
N GLU A 217 -23.80 -5.90 -0.58
CA GLU A 217 -24.71 -6.34 0.49
C GLU A 217 -25.71 -5.24 0.91
N ALA A 218 -25.28 -3.98 0.89
CA ALA A 218 -26.13 -2.81 1.15
C ALA A 218 -26.82 -2.26 -0.12
N LYS A 219 -26.73 -2.97 -1.25
CA LYS A 219 -27.26 -2.55 -2.55
C LYS A 219 -26.64 -1.24 -3.06
N ILE A 220 -25.42 -0.95 -2.64
CA ILE A 220 -24.59 0.12 -3.19
C ILE A 220 -23.76 -0.51 -4.31
N LEU A 221 -24.28 -0.46 -5.54
CA LEU A 221 -23.68 -1.05 -6.72
C LEU A 221 -23.22 0.03 -7.71
N PRO A 222 -22.20 -0.28 -8.54
CA PRO A 222 -21.83 0.59 -9.64
C PRO A 222 -23.05 0.90 -10.52
N SER A 223 -23.25 2.17 -10.86
CA SER A 223 -24.37 2.64 -11.68
C SER A 223 -24.03 3.97 -12.36
N ASN A 224 -24.39 4.10 -13.62
CA ASN A 224 -24.30 5.36 -14.35
C ASN A 224 -25.44 6.34 -14.07
N SER A 225 -26.47 5.92 -13.32
CA SER A 225 -27.67 6.73 -13.05
C SER A 225 -27.96 6.93 -11.56
N THR A 226 -27.53 6.00 -10.71
CA THR A 226 -27.77 6.05 -9.27
C THR A 226 -26.66 6.81 -8.55
N THR A 227 -27.03 7.53 -7.50
CA THR A 227 -26.10 8.26 -6.63
C THR A 227 -26.36 7.88 -5.17
N TYR A 228 -25.33 7.99 -4.34
CA TYR A 228 -25.32 7.56 -2.95
C TYR A 228 -24.90 8.70 -2.01
N SER A 229 -25.21 8.56 -0.72
CA SER A 229 -24.70 9.49 0.29
C SER A 229 -23.41 8.93 0.89
N LEU A 230 -22.47 9.81 1.24
CA LEU A 230 -21.24 9.41 1.95
C LEU A 230 -21.54 8.59 3.21
N SER A 231 -22.55 8.99 3.97
CA SER A 231 -22.97 8.32 5.20
C SER A 231 -23.39 6.87 4.98
N ASP A 232 -23.98 6.55 3.81
CA ASP A 232 -24.43 5.20 3.50
C ASP A 232 -23.22 4.30 3.16
N ILE A 233 -22.28 4.83 2.38
CA ILE A 233 -21.02 4.15 2.03
C ILE A 233 -20.17 3.93 3.30
N GLN A 234 -19.83 5.00 4.03
CA GLN A 234 -19.04 4.88 5.26
C GLN A 234 -19.74 4.03 6.31
N GLY A 235 -21.07 4.16 6.46
CA GLY A 235 -21.83 3.38 7.43
C GLY A 235 -21.75 1.87 7.17
N GLN A 236 -21.92 1.46 5.91
CA GLN A 236 -21.82 0.04 5.55
C GLN A 236 -20.39 -0.49 5.72
N LEU A 237 -19.38 0.26 5.26
CA LEU A 237 -17.99 -0.18 5.38
C LEU A 237 -17.53 -0.20 6.84
N ALA A 238 -17.94 0.77 7.66
CA ALA A 238 -17.64 0.78 9.09
C ALA A 238 -18.25 -0.40 9.84
N LYS A 239 -19.48 -0.78 9.49
CA LYS A 239 -20.14 -1.97 10.05
C LYS A 239 -19.36 -3.25 9.76
N LYS A 240 -18.67 -3.33 8.62
CA LYS A 240 -17.93 -4.51 8.17
C LYS A 240 -16.49 -4.55 8.66
N HIS A 241 -15.79 -3.42 8.58
CA HIS A 241 -14.42 -3.28 9.05
C HIS A 241 -14.33 -3.21 10.58
N GLY A 242 -15.36 -2.70 11.25
CA GLY A 242 -15.36 -2.43 12.69
C GLY A 242 -14.88 -1.01 13.05
N ALA A 243 -14.46 -0.22 12.07
CA ALA A 243 -14.09 1.18 12.22
C ALA A 243 -14.37 1.98 10.95
N ILE A 244 -14.52 3.31 11.05
CA ILE A 244 -14.87 4.17 9.92
C ILE A 244 -13.68 4.31 8.97
N PRO A 245 -13.73 3.83 7.72
CA PRO A 245 -12.65 4.05 6.76
C PRO A 245 -12.68 5.45 6.16
N TYR A 246 -11.55 5.85 5.57
CA TYR A 246 -11.53 6.99 4.67
C TYR A 246 -12.21 6.62 3.36
N VAL A 247 -13.04 7.52 2.83
CA VAL A 247 -13.64 7.39 1.50
C VAL A 247 -13.24 8.58 0.66
N GLY A 248 -12.50 8.33 -0.40
CA GLY A 248 -11.99 9.33 -1.32
C GLY A 248 -12.90 9.51 -2.53
N CYS A 249 -13.14 10.76 -2.92
CA CYS A 249 -13.80 11.10 -4.16
C CYS A 249 -13.02 12.10 -5.00
N THR A 250 -13.09 11.90 -6.32
CA THR A 250 -12.58 12.80 -7.35
C THR A 250 -13.76 13.45 -8.10
N GLY A 251 -13.46 14.01 -9.28
CA GLY A 251 -14.45 14.65 -10.15
C GLY A 251 -14.84 16.07 -9.72
N PRO A 252 -15.93 16.60 -10.29
CA PRO A 252 -16.44 17.94 -9.95
C PRO A 252 -16.71 18.07 -8.45
N LYS A 253 -16.58 19.29 -7.93
CA LYS A 253 -17.01 19.59 -6.57
C LYS A 253 -18.54 19.72 -6.55
N TYR A 254 -19.20 19.25 -5.49
CA TYR A 254 -20.66 19.23 -5.48
C TYR A 254 -21.28 20.61 -5.70
N ASN A 255 -20.74 21.65 -5.05
CA ASN A 255 -21.18 23.04 -5.22
C ASN A 255 -21.05 23.58 -6.65
N THR A 256 -20.24 22.96 -7.52
CA THR A 256 -20.11 23.34 -8.93
C THR A 256 -21.00 22.49 -9.86
N THR A 257 -21.73 21.50 -9.33
CA THR A 257 -22.68 20.70 -10.11
C THR A 257 -24.01 21.43 -10.29
N ALA A 258 -24.79 21.07 -11.32
CA ALA A 258 -26.13 21.63 -11.51
C ALA A 258 -27.04 21.46 -10.28
N LYS A 259 -26.98 20.29 -9.61
CA LYS A 259 -27.73 20.02 -8.38
C LYS A 259 -27.24 20.87 -7.21
N GLY A 260 -25.92 20.99 -7.03
CA GLY A 260 -25.35 21.79 -5.94
C GLY A 260 -25.62 23.29 -6.09
N MET A 261 -25.49 23.82 -7.32
CA MET A 261 -25.83 25.22 -7.62
C MET A 261 -27.32 25.49 -7.40
N ALA A 262 -28.22 24.62 -7.87
CA ALA A 262 -29.65 24.76 -7.64
C ALA A 262 -30.03 24.71 -6.14
N ALA A 263 -29.24 24.01 -5.33
CA ALA A 263 -29.41 23.93 -3.88
C ALA A 263 -28.69 25.04 -3.10
N ASN A 264 -27.99 25.97 -3.77
CA ASN A 264 -27.08 26.94 -3.14
C ASN A 264 -26.10 26.28 -2.13
N SER A 265 -25.61 25.08 -2.46
CA SER A 265 -24.74 24.32 -1.57
C SER A 265 -23.34 24.90 -1.50
N THR A 266 -22.75 24.92 -0.30
CA THR A 266 -21.33 25.27 -0.07
C THR A 266 -20.42 24.04 -0.03
N ASP A 267 -20.96 22.84 -0.27
CA ASP A 267 -20.22 21.59 -0.19
C ASP A 267 -19.23 21.45 -1.35
N SER A 268 -17.93 21.56 -1.04
CA SER A 268 -16.84 21.49 -2.01
C SER A 268 -16.21 20.11 -2.12
N GLY A 269 -16.86 19.04 -1.63
CA GLY A 269 -16.37 17.68 -1.76
C GLY A 269 -16.52 17.13 -3.18
N GLY A 270 -15.65 16.17 -3.56
CA GLY A 270 -15.71 15.48 -4.86
C GLY A 270 -16.95 14.59 -4.97
N THR A 271 -17.45 14.40 -6.18
CA THR A 271 -18.70 13.66 -6.41
C THR A 271 -18.51 12.26 -6.99
N VAL A 272 -17.29 11.80 -7.23
CA VAL A 272 -17.04 10.48 -7.86
C VAL A 272 -16.21 9.62 -6.92
N LEU A 273 -16.77 8.51 -6.43
CA LEU A 273 -16.05 7.56 -5.59
C LEU A 273 -14.80 7.04 -6.32
N SER A 274 -13.64 7.16 -5.68
CA SER A 274 -12.36 6.76 -6.26
C SER A 274 -11.56 5.82 -5.36
N GLU A 275 -11.65 5.98 -4.03
CA GLU A 275 -10.77 5.27 -3.11
C GLU A 275 -11.44 4.94 -1.78
N VAL A 276 -10.93 3.89 -1.13
CA VAL A 276 -11.24 3.56 0.26
C VAL A 276 -9.95 3.17 0.99
N TRP A 277 -9.71 3.76 2.16
CA TRP A 277 -8.54 3.43 2.99
C TRP A 277 -8.99 2.92 4.36
N TYR A 278 -8.52 1.74 4.71
CA TYR A 278 -8.83 1.07 5.97
C TYR A 278 -7.67 1.21 6.94
N TYR A 279 -7.92 1.81 8.10
CA TYR A 279 -6.90 2.08 9.11
C TYR A 279 -6.88 0.97 10.16
N MET A 280 -5.68 0.63 10.62
CA MET A 280 -5.46 -0.34 11.68
C MET A 280 -4.14 -0.14 12.41
N HIS A 281 -4.10 -0.55 13.67
CA HIS A 281 -2.84 -0.86 14.35
C HIS A 281 -2.50 -2.34 14.14
N VAL A 282 -1.23 -2.70 14.24
CA VAL A 282 -0.74 -4.08 14.13
C VAL A 282 -0.23 -4.57 15.47
N VAL A 283 -0.27 -5.88 15.68
CA VAL A 283 0.29 -6.53 16.87
C VAL A 283 1.52 -7.33 16.44
N GLY A 284 2.70 -6.91 16.88
CA GLY A 284 3.97 -7.42 16.39
C GLY A 284 4.27 -6.91 14.99
N ARG A 285 4.58 -7.82 14.05
CA ARG A 285 4.93 -7.45 12.68
C ARG A 285 3.71 -7.38 11.77
N PRO A 286 3.65 -6.40 10.83
CA PRO A 286 2.69 -6.38 9.74
C PRO A 286 2.57 -7.72 9.00
N GLN A 287 3.70 -8.39 8.77
CA GLN A 287 3.81 -9.68 8.08
C GLN A 287 2.94 -10.77 8.71
N ASP A 288 2.73 -10.75 10.01
CA ASP A 288 1.93 -11.77 10.71
C ASP A 288 0.43 -11.55 10.48
N GLY A 289 0.04 -10.32 10.15
CA GLY A 289 -1.33 -9.97 9.82
C GLY A 289 -2.26 -9.89 11.04
N ASN A 290 -1.74 -9.71 12.25
CA ASN A 290 -2.57 -9.44 13.42
C ASN A 290 -2.81 -7.94 13.50
N SER A 291 -4.06 -7.50 13.34
CA SER A 291 -4.39 -6.07 13.33
C SER A 291 -5.69 -5.74 14.05
N VAL A 292 -5.78 -4.50 14.53
CA VAL A 292 -6.93 -3.92 15.22
C VAL A 292 -7.42 -2.73 14.40
N PRO A 293 -8.63 -2.79 13.82
CA PRO A 293 -9.24 -1.67 13.10
C PRO A 293 -9.33 -0.41 13.95
N VAL A 294 -9.02 0.75 13.36
CA VAL A 294 -9.22 2.07 13.97
C VAL A 294 -9.89 3.02 12.99
N ASN A 295 -10.52 4.08 13.51
CA ASN A 295 -11.16 5.08 12.65
C ASN A 295 -10.10 5.80 11.82
N ALA A 296 -10.45 6.13 10.58
CA ALA A 296 -9.64 7.00 9.74
C ALA A 296 -9.41 8.35 10.39
N SER A 297 -8.18 8.83 10.26
CA SER A 297 -7.76 10.15 10.74
C SER A 297 -8.47 11.28 9.98
N SER A 298 -8.47 12.49 10.55
CA SER A 298 -9.10 13.65 9.93
C SER A 298 -8.13 14.34 8.95
N PRO A 299 -8.58 14.74 7.74
CA PRO A 299 -9.92 14.56 7.20
C PRO A 299 -10.18 13.10 6.77
N ASN A 300 -11.33 12.55 7.16
CA ASN A 300 -11.68 11.16 6.87
C ASN A 300 -12.42 10.97 5.52
N THR A 301 -12.43 12.00 4.67
CA THR A 301 -13.04 11.94 3.34
C THR A 301 -12.63 13.15 2.49
N SER A 302 -12.59 12.98 1.17
CA SER A 302 -12.59 14.07 0.19
C SER A 302 -13.92 14.21 -0.56
N CYS A 303 -14.91 13.39 -0.21
CA CYS A 303 -16.22 13.34 -0.85
C CYS A 303 -17.17 14.45 -0.40
N ALA A 304 -18.12 14.75 -1.27
CA ALA A 304 -19.29 15.55 -0.94
C ALA A 304 -20.12 14.86 0.15
N LYS A 305 -20.61 15.65 1.10
CA LYS A 305 -21.45 15.23 2.23
C LYS A 305 -22.94 15.43 1.95
N ALA A 306 -23.29 16.20 0.93
CA ALA A 306 -24.68 16.36 0.48
C ALA A 306 -25.32 15.00 0.16
N LYS A 307 -26.59 14.85 0.53
CA LYS A 307 -27.34 13.60 0.35
C LYS A 307 -27.43 13.23 -1.13
N GLY A 308 -27.07 11.98 -1.48
CA GLY A 308 -27.11 11.51 -2.86
C GLY A 308 -26.14 12.25 -3.80
N ALA A 309 -25.00 12.71 -3.30
CA ALA A 309 -24.02 13.45 -4.09
C ALA A 309 -22.98 12.56 -4.79
N ILE A 310 -22.80 11.32 -4.34
CA ILE A 310 -21.69 10.47 -4.78
C ILE A 310 -22.13 9.57 -5.92
N HIS A 311 -21.42 9.66 -7.03
CA HIS A 311 -21.45 8.70 -8.13
C HIS A 311 -20.50 7.55 -7.84
N TYR A 312 -21.00 6.33 -8.02
CA TYR A 312 -20.21 5.11 -8.01
C TYR A 312 -20.39 4.48 -9.39
N TYR A 313 -19.52 4.82 -10.35
CA TYR A 313 -19.74 4.51 -11.76
C TYR A 313 -19.43 3.05 -12.12
N GLU A 314 -20.13 2.55 -13.12
CA GLU A 314 -19.82 1.26 -13.76
C GLU A 314 -18.46 1.33 -14.46
N PRO A 315 -17.70 0.22 -14.52
CA PRO A 315 -16.52 0.16 -15.36
C PRO A 315 -16.85 0.43 -16.83
N THR A 316 -15.93 1.09 -17.53
CA THR A 316 -16.03 1.38 -18.95
C THR A 316 -16.11 0.07 -19.75
N PRO A 317 -17.00 -0.03 -20.76
CA PRO A 317 -17.09 -1.21 -21.63
C PRO A 317 -15.72 -1.63 -22.19
N GLY A 318 -15.41 -2.92 -22.13
CA GLY A 318 -14.12 -3.46 -22.59
C GLY A 318 -12.98 -3.40 -21.57
N SER A 319 -13.15 -2.68 -20.46
CA SER A 319 -12.09 -2.46 -19.46
C SER A 319 -12.03 -3.54 -18.36
N VAL A 320 -12.95 -4.51 -18.37
CA VAL A 320 -13.06 -5.55 -17.34
C VAL A 320 -12.61 -6.90 -17.90
N GLN A 321 -11.93 -7.70 -17.10
CA GLN A 321 -11.53 -9.06 -17.50
C GLN A 321 -12.76 -9.91 -17.84
N GLY A 322 -12.71 -10.60 -18.98
CA GLY A 322 -13.82 -11.42 -19.46
C GLY A 322 -14.94 -10.65 -20.17
N SER A 323 -14.81 -9.33 -20.35
CA SER A 323 -15.67 -8.52 -21.24
C SER A 323 -15.24 -8.61 -22.70
#